data_AF-A0A2V5T9M3-F1
#
_entry.id   AF-A0A2V5T9M3-F1
#
_cell.length_a   1.000
_cell.length_b   1.000
_cell.length_c   1.000
_cell.angle_alpha   90.00
_cell.angle_beta   90.00
_cell.angle_gamma   90.00
#
_symmetry.space_group_name_H-M   'P 1'
#
loop_
_entity.id
_entity.type
_entity.pdbx_description
1 polymer ?
#
loop_
_entity_poly.entity_id
_entity_poly.type
_entity_poly.pdbx_seq_one_letter_code
_entity_poly.pdbx_strand_id
1 'polypeptide(L)'
;MITFAAEKGDGKEFVSHAPGCWPRVAPELWQDWKWQLKNRVTSLAQLEQHLNLSEEERSGVLLSGDKLALAVTPHFFNLIPRDNPDDPIRRQVIPRIEETWTSQYDMTDPCGEDSHMPVPGLVHRYPDRVLFLVTDRCASYCRYCTRSRVVSGVGEQELHTDFEEAFRYLEQHTEVRDVLLSGGDALIFSDDKLDKLLSRLRAIRHIEFLRIGTRVPIFLPQRITPELCAMLQKHHPLWMSVHVNHPRELTSEVKDALERLANAGIPLGNQSVLLARVNDDLETMKTLGHKLLMCRVRPYYLYQCDLINGSSHLRTSVAKGIEIIEGLRGHTTGYAVPQFVIDAPGGGGKVPINPGYILYHDNEKIVIRNYEGKIFEYPESGGGQIVQFAPQREYHDEYLYS
;
A
#
# COMPACT_ATOMS: atom_id res chain seq x y z
N MET A 1 -1.76 -6.82 32.50
CA MET A 1 -2.67 -5.88 31.80
C MET A 1 -1.78 -4.85 31.13
N ILE A 2 -1.70 -4.87 29.79
CA ILE A 2 -1.08 -3.75 29.06
C ILE A 2 -2.24 -2.81 28.79
N THR A 3 -2.43 -1.83 29.68
CA THR A 3 -3.28 -0.68 29.41
C THR A 3 -2.57 0.12 28.32
N PHE A 4 -3.11 0.12 27.10
CA PHE A 4 -2.78 1.16 26.14
C PHE A 4 -3.26 2.46 26.77
N ALA A 5 -2.35 3.21 27.38
CA ALA A 5 -2.65 4.56 27.81
C ALA A 5 -3.18 5.30 26.59
N ALA A 6 -4.33 5.97 26.70
CA ALA A 6 -4.77 6.91 25.69
C ALA A 6 -3.57 7.82 25.40
N GLU A 7 -3.04 7.76 24.18
CA GLU A 7 -1.86 8.52 23.76
C GLU A 7 -2.18 10.01 23.97
N LYS A 8 -1.75 10.55 25.11
CA LYS A 8 -1.80 11.99 25.40
C LYS A 8 -0.62 12.61 24.67
N GLY A 9 -0.82 12.95 23.40
CA GLY A 9 0.20 13.55 22.54
C GLY A 9 -0.37 13.90 21.17
N ASP A 10 0.41 14.57 20.33
CA ASP A 10 0.03 14.93 18.96
C ASP A 10 0.15 13.75 17.96
N GLY A 11 0.30 12.52 18.47
CA GLY A 11 0.42 11.29 17.69
C GLY A 11 1.75 11.12 16.93
N LYS A 12 2.72 12.02 17.12
CA LYS A 12 3.98 12.02 16.35
C LYS A 12 5.09 11.13 16.91
N GLU A 13 4.95 10.66 18.15
CA GLU A 13 5.96 9.80 18.79
C GLU A 13 6.07 8.43 18.11
N PHE A 14 7.29 7.87 18.12
CA PHE A 14 7.57 6.52 17.64
C PHE A 14 7.61 5.59 18.85
N VAL A 15 6.52 4.89 19.12
CA VAL A 15 6.40 4.03 20.32
C VAL A 15 6.70 2.59 19.97
N SER A 16 7.50 1.91 20.80
CA SER A 16 7.65 0.45 20.73
C SER A 16 6.58 -0.22 21.58
N HIS A 17 5.96 -1.26 21.03
CA HIS A 17 5.03 -2.13 21.74
C HIS A 17 5.61 -3.54 21.97
N ALA A 18 6.91 -3.72 21.72
CA ALA A 18 7.58 -4.99 21.90
C ALA A 18 7.88 -5.29 23.38
N PRO A 19 7.81 -6.56 23.82
CA PRO A 19 7.27 -7.72 23.11
C PRO A 19 5.75 -7.88 23.32
N GLY A 20 5.09 -6.93 24.00
CA GLY A 20 3.63 -6.84 24.14
C GLY A 20 2.98 -8.11 24.67
N CYS A 21 2.12 -8.74 23.86
CA CYS A 21 1.42 -9.98 24.20
C CYS A 21 2.34 -11.21 24.39
N TRP A 22 3.64 -11.09 24.10
CA TRP A 22 4.65 -12.15 24.20
C TRP A 22 5.74 -11.88 25.27
N PRO A 23 5.40 -11.60 26.54
CA PRO A 23 6.36 -11.13 27.56
C PRO A 23 7.43 -12.16 27.96
N ARG A 24 7.26 -13.43 27.58
CA ARG A 24 8.17 -14.54 27.94
C ARG A 24 9.09 -14.97 26.80
N VAL A 25 8.98 -14.33 25.62
CA VAL A 25 9.83 -14.67 24.48
C VAL A 25 11.21 -14.04 24.67
N ALA A 26 12.27 -14.83 24.45
CA ALA A 26 13.63 -14.35 24.53
C ALA A 26 13.87 -13.23 23.49
N PRO A 27 14.60 -12.14 23.82
CA PRO A 27 14.83 -11.03 22.92
C PRO A 27 15.40 -11.45 21.55
N GLU A 28 16.28 -12.45 21.52
CA GLU A 28 16.92 -12.95 20.30
C GLU A 28 15.89 -13.61 19.36
N LEU A 29 14.92 -14.33 19.94
CA LEU A 29 13.82 -14.91 19.17
C LEU A 29 12.83 -13.85 18.69
N TRP A 30 12.58 -12.82 19.49
CA TRP A 30 11.72 -11.71 19.07
C TRP A 30 12.30 -10.96 17.87
N GLN A 31 13.62 -10.80 17.82
CA GLN A 31 14.34 -10.15 16.71
C GLN A 31 14.54 -11.07 15.50
N ASP A 32 14.24 -12.38 15.60
CA ASP A 32 14.26 -13.28 14.45
C ASP A 32 12.98 -13.15 13.62
N TRP A 33 13.11 -12.62 12.40
CA TRP A 33 12.00 -12.48 11.46
C TRP A 33 11.36 -13.83 11.07
N LYS A 34 12.12 -14.94 11.11
CA LYS A 34 11.59 -16.27 10.84
C LYS A 34 10.72 -16.75 12.00
N TRP A 35 11.11 -16.44 13.24
CA TRP A 35 10.28 -16.70 14.42
C TRP A 35 8.96 -15.92 14.33
N GLN A 36 9.01 -14.63 13.98
CA GLN A 36 7.81 -13.81 13.79
C GLN A 36 6.85 -14.42 12.73
N LEU A 37 7.37 -14.88 11.58
CA LEU A 37 6.55 -15.54 10.54
C LEU A 37 5.98 -16.89 10.98
N LYS A 38 6.74 -17.67 11.75
CA LYS A 38 6.29 -18.98 12.27
C LYS A 38 5.22 -18.84 13.35
N ASN A 39 5.23 -17.74 14.11
CA ASN A 39 4.34 -17.50 15.24
C ASN A 39 3.23 -16.50 14.91
N ARG A 40 2.85 -16.37 13.63
CA ARG A 40 1.70 -15.56 13.23
C ARG A 40 0.43 -16.06 13.92
N VAL A 41 -0.44 -15.12 14.27
CA VAL A 41 -1.79 -15.41 14.74
C VAL A 41 -2.65 -15.71 13.51
N THR A 42 -3.12 -16.96 13.38
CA THR A 42 -3.80 -17.45 12.18
C THR A 42 -5.14 -18.13 12.45
N SER A 43 -5.60 -18.19 13.70
CA SER A 43 -6.87 -18.84 14.05
C SER A 43 -7.68 -18.05 15.06
N LEU A 44 -9.00 -18.30 15.08
CA LEU A 44 -9.92 -17.70 16.04
C LEU A 44 -9.48 -17.94 17.49
N ALA A 45 -9.09 -19.19 17.82
CA ALA A 45 -8.64 -19.54 19.17
C ALA A 45 -7.40 -18.76 19.61
N GLN A 46 -6.47 -18.47 18.69
CA GLN A 46 -5.30 -17.63 18.99
C GLN A 46 -5.69 -16.16 19.15
N LEU A 47 -6.65 -15.64 18.36
CA LEU A 47 -7.17 -14.28 18.55
C LEU A 47 -7.80 -14.12 19.94
N GLU A 48 -8.66 -15.05 20.35
CA GLU A 48 -9.39 -15.01 21.63
C GLU A 48 -8.49 -15.11 22.86
N GLN A 49 -7.28 -15.66 22.71
CA GLN A 49 -6.28 -15.65 23.79
C GLN A 49 -5.82 -14.23 24.15
N HIS A 50 -5.82 -13.31 23.18
CA HIS A 50 -5.22 -11.99 23.33
C HIS A 50 -6.22 -10.84 23.22
N LEU A 51 -7.30 -11.02 22.44
CA LEU A 51 -8.30 -10.00 22.15
C LEU A 51 -9.66 -10.39 22.71
N ASN A 52 -10.41 -9.37 23.12
CA ASN A 52 -11.85 -9.49 23.28
C ASN A 52 -12.46 -9.15 21.91
N LEU A 53 -12.99 -10.16 21.23
CA LEU A 53 -13.56 -10.01 19.88
C LEU A 53 -15.01 -9.56 19.95
N SER A 54 -15.41 -8.68 19.03
CA SER A 54 -16.83 -8.38 18.82
C SER A 54 -17.53 -9.54 18.12
N GLU A 55 -18.87 -9.52 18.09
CA GLU A 55 -19.65 -10.51 17.34
C GLU A 55 -19.33 -10.45 15.85
N GLU A 56 -19.10 -9.26 15.30
CA GLU A 56 -18.71 -9.03 13.91
C GLU A 56 -17.34 -9.62 13.58
N GLU A 57 -16.34 -9.43 14.45
CA GLU A 57 -15.01 -9.99 14.25
C GLU A 57 -15.02 -11.52 14.37
N ARG A 58 -15.69 -12.06 15.40
CA ARG A 58 -15.83 -13.52 15.57
C ARG A 58 -16.52 -14.15 14.37
N SER A 59 -17.63 -13.57 13.94
CA SER A 59 -18.39 -14.03 12.77
C SER A 59 -17.58 -13.88 11.49
N GLY A 60 -16.82 -12.78 11.35
CA GLY A 60 -15.91 -12.58 10.23
C GLY A 60 -14.88 -13.69 10.10
N VAL A 61 -14.21 -14.06 11.19
CA VAL A 61 -13.22 -15.15 11.18
C VAL A 61 -13.85 -16.51 10.83
N LEU A 62 -15.09 -16.75 11.26
CA LEU A 62 -15.81 -18.00 11.00
C LEU A 62 -16.43 -18.09 9.59
N LEU A 63 -16.90 -16.96 9.04
CA LEU A 63 -17.77 -16.92 7.86
C LEU A 63 -17.12 -16.28 6.63
N SER A 64 -15.99 -15.58 6.76
CA SER A 64 -15.25 -15.03 5.61
C SER A 64 -14.70 -16.11 4.67
N GLY A 65 -14.65 -17.37 5.13
CA GLY A 65 -14.25 -18.53 4.34
C GLY A 65 -12.83 -18.40 3.81
N ASP A 66 -12.62 -18.84 2.58
CA ASP A 66 -11.31 -18.88 1.92
C ASP A 66 -11.00 -17.62 1.10
N LYS A 67 -11.71 -16.50 1.33
CA LYS A 67 -11.50 -15.25 0.58
C LYS A 67 -10.11 -14.65 0.78
N LEU A 68 -9.61 -14.69 2.02
CA LEU A 68 -8.29 -14.20 2.39
C LEU A 68 -7.91 -14.75 3.76
N ALA A 69 -6.79 -15.47 3.84
CA ALA A 69 -6.35 -16.08 5.09
C ALA A 69 -6.16 -15.05 6.22
N LEU A 70 -6.41 -15.48 7.45
CA LEU A 70 -6.00 -14.76 8.65
C LEU A 70 -4.52 -15.06 8.93
N ALA A 71 -3.68 -14.03 8.91
CA ALA A 71 -2.33 -14.11 9.46
C ALA A 71 -1.85 -12.73 9.89
N VAL A 72 -1.44 -12.61 11.15
CA VAL A 72 -0.85 -11.37 11.71
C VAL A 72 0.43 -11.71 12.45
N THR A 73 1.55 -11.08 12.08
CA THR A 73 2.83 -11.22 12.79
C THR A 73 2.71 -10.75 14.24
N PRO A 74 3.44 -11.37 15.19
CA PRO A 74 3.46 -10.91 16.59
C PRO A 74 3.82 -9.42 16.74
N HIS A 75 4.79 -8.92 15.95
CA HIS A 75 5.13 -7.49 15.93
C HIS A 75 3.91 -6.61 15.65
N PHE A 76 3.22 -6.84 14.53
CA PHE A 76 2.08 -6.00 14.15
C PHE A 76 0.88 -6.21 15.07
N PHE A 77 0.72 -7.44 15.58
CA PHE A 77 -0.35 -7.76 16.52
C PHE A 77 -0.25 -6.96 17.83
N ASN A 78 0.95 -6.61 18.29
CA ASN A 78 1.12 -5.77 19.48
C ASN A 78 0.63 -4.33 19.34
N LEU A 79 0.32 -3.88 18.11
CA LEU A 79 -0.31 -2.57 17.88
C LEU A 79 -1.81 -2.57 18.19
N ILE A 80 -2.40 -3.77 18.27
CA ILE A 80 -3.84 -3.95 18.40
C ILE A 80 -4.24 -3.85 19.88
N PRO A 81 -5.14 -2.93 20.25
CA PRO A 81 -5.71 -2.90 21.58
C PRO A 81 -6.63 -4.09 21.79
N ARG A 82 -6.63 -4.65 23.01
CA ARG A 82 -7.44 -5.81 23.39
C ARG A 82 -8.94 -5.55 23.27
N ASP A 83 -9.39 -4.39 23.72
CA ASP A 83 -10.80 -4.10 24.06
C ASP A 83 -11.49 -3.07 23.14
N ASN A 84 -10.90 -2.75 21.99
CA ASN A 84 -11.46 -1.76 21.06
C ASN A 84 -11.58 -2.33 19.63
N PRO A 85 -12.71 -2.97 19.26
CA PRO A 85 -12.91 -3.56 17.93
C PRO A 85 -13.02 -2.53 16.80
N ASP A 86 -13.22 -1.25 17.12
CA ASP A 86 -13.25 -0.15 16.16
C ASP A 86 -11.87 0.46 15.88
N ASP A 87 -10.83 -0.06 16.53
CA ASP A 87 -9.46 0.41 16.38
C ASP A 87 -8.99 0.37 14.90
N PRO A 88 -8.33 1.45 14.42
CA PRO A 88 -7.92 1.57 13.02
C PRO A 88 -6.87 0.53 12.61
N ILE A 89 -6.07 -0.01 13.53
CA ILE A 89 -5.11 -1.08 13.21
C ILE A 89 -5.84 -2.43 13.10
N ARG A 90 -6.78 -2.72 14.01
CA ARG A 90 -7.61 -3.94 13.95
C ARG A 90 -8.35 -4.07 12.64
N ARG A 91 -9.02 -2.99 12.21
CA ARG A 91 -9.79 -2.92 10.96
C ARG A 91 -8.99 -3.31 9.72
N GLN A 92 -7.66 -3.22 9.78
CA GLN A 92 -6.80 -3.55 8.65
C GLN A 92 -6.42 -5.04 8.57
N VAL A 93 -6.52 -5.82 9.66
CA VAL A 93 -5.96 -7.18 9.72
C VAL A 93 -6.86 -8.23 10.39
N ILE A 94 -7.84 -7.84 11.20
CA ILE A 94 -8.79 -8.76 11.82
C ILE A 94 -10.03 -8.88 10.93
N PRO A 95 -10.40 -10.11 10.49
CA PRO A 95 -11.55 -10.32 9.64
C PRO A 95 -12.85 -9.87 10.32
N ARG A 96 -13.77 -9.30 9.55
CA ARG A 96 -15.11 -8.96 10.04
C ARG A 96 -16.20 -9.48 9.12
N ILE A 97 -17.42 -9.63 9.65
CA ILE A 97 -18.57 -10.16 8.90
C ILE A 97 -18.90 -9.30 7.68
N GLU A 98 -18.58 -8.01 7.71
CA GLU A 98 -18.78 -7.09 6.59
C GLU A 98 -18.00 -7.51 5.32
N GLU A 99 -16.98 -8.37 5.45
CA GLU A 99 -16.27 -8.95 4.31
C GLU A 99 -17.08 -10.00 3.54
N THR A 100 -18.16 -10.52 4.14
CA THR A 100 -19.09 -11.42 3.45
C THR A 100 -20.12 -10.66 2.63
N TRP A 101 -20.22 -9.35 2.80
CA TRP A 101 -21.16 -8.51 2.05
C TRP A 101 -20.68 -8.34 0.61
N THR A 102 -21.63 -8.40 -0.32
CA THR A 102 -21.39 -8.16 -1.74
C THR A 102 -22.02 -6.83 -2.14
N SER A 103 -21.24 -5.94 -2.74
CA SER A 103 -21.76 -4.73 -3.39
C SER A 103 -21.99 -5.00 -4.89
N GLN A 104 -22.97 -4.32 -5.49
CA GLN A 104 -23.16 -4.34 -6.94
C GLN A 104 -21.98 -3.76 -7.73
N TYR A 105 -21.09 -3.01 -7.06
CA TYR A 105 -19.88 -2.43 -7.65
C TYR A 105 -18.63 -3.25 -7.42
N ASP A 106 -18.71 -4.33 -6.64
CA ASP A 106 -17.52 -5.12 -6.33
C ASP A 106 -17.10 -5.92 -7.59
N MET A 107 -15.79 -6.03 -7.76
CA MET A 107 -15.12 -6.70 -8.88
C MET A 107 -14.09 -7.67 -8.30
N THR A 108 -13.90 -8.81 -8.98
CA THR A 108 -12.85 -9.76 -8.62
C THR A 108 -11.46 -9.19 -8.92
N ASP A 109 -11.30 -8.54 -10.08
CA ASP A 109 -10.05 -7.89 -10.51
C ASP A 109 -10.32 -6.45 -10.99
N PRO A 110 -10.55 -5.50 -10.07
CA PRO A 110 -10.87 -4.12 -10.43
C PRO A 110 -9.72 -3.42 -11.17
N CYS A 111 -8.48 -3.83 -10.90
CA CYS A 111 -7.28 -3.24 -11.50
C CYS A 111 -6.95 -3.80 -12.89
N GLY A 112 -7.71 -4.80 -13.37
CA GLY A 112 -7.51 -5.47 -14.65
C GLY A 112 -6.13 -6.11 -14.75
N GLU A 113 -5.57 -6.64 -13.67
CA GLU A 113 -4.25 -7.25 -13.68
C GLU A 113 -4.21 -8.52 -14.54
N ASP A 114 -5.27 -9.32 -14.50
CA ASP A 114 -5.34 -10.61 -15.18
C ASP A 114 -5.48 -10.42 -16.70
N SER A 115 -6.28 -9.43 -17.13
CA SER A 115 -6.44 -9.08 -18.55
C SER A 115 -5.18 -8.44 -19.16
N HIS A 116 -4.31 -7.87 -18.34
CA HIS A 116 -3.03 -7.27 -18.75
C HIS A 116 -1.84 -8.18 -18.42
N MET A 117 -2.05 -9.49 -18.26
CA MET A 117 -1.01 -10.46 -17.93
C MET A 117 -0.56 -11.25 -19.17
N PRO A 118 0.39 -10.74 -19.98
CA PRO A 118 0.84 -11.43 -21.19
C PRO A 118 1.47 -12.80 -20.93
N VAL A 119 2.08 -12.99 -19.76
CA VAL A 119 2.61 -14.27 -19.27
C VAL A 119 2.33 -14.40 -17.78
N PRO A 120 2.16 -15.62 -17.23
CA PRO A 120 1.84 -15.83 -15.83
C PRO A 120 2.74 -15.04 -14.88
N GLY A 121 2.11 -14.28 -13.97
CA GLY A 121 2.78 -13.47 -12.96
C GLY A 121 3.37 -12.14 -13.45
N LEU A 122 3.32 -11.82 -14.75
CA LEU A 122 3.83 -10.57 -15.28
C LEU A 122 2.71 -9.72 -15.87
N VAL A 123 2.38 -8.60 -15.24
CA VAL A 123 1.34 -7.67 -15.67
C VAL A 123 1.98 -6.49 -16.41
N HIS A 124 1.66 -6.33 -17.69
CA HIS A 124 2.16 -5.27 -18.56
C HIS A 124 1.01 -4.35 -19.01
N ARG A 125 0.64 -3.42 -18.13
CA ARG A 125 -0.49 -2.50 -18.33
C ARG A 125 -0.07 -1.15 -18.92
N TYR A 126 1.14 -0.69 -18.59
CA TYR A 126 1.65 0.59 -19.05
C TYR A 126 2.77 0.38 -20.07
N PRO A 127 3.00 1.32 -21.00
CA PRO A 127 3.90 1.07 -22.13
C PRO A 127 5.35 0.69 -21.80
N ASP A 128 5.87 1.14 -20.66
CA ASP A 128 7.30 1.11 -20.36
C ASP A 128 7.66 0.36 -19.06
N ARG A 129 6.68 -0.28 -18.42
CA ARG A 129 6.86 -0.87 -17.09
C ARG A 129 5.91 -2.00 -16.80
N VAL A 130 6.40 -2.95 -16.00
CA VAL A 130 5.66 -4.15 -15.62
C VAL A 130 5.59 -4.32 -14.11
N LEU A 131 4.54 -4.99 -13.68
CA LEU A 131 4.36 -5.51 -12.33
C LEU A 131 4.63 -7.02 -12.35
N PHE A 132 5.63 -7.45 -11.60
CA PHE A 132 6.04 -8.85 -11.51
C PHE A 132 5.60 -9.46 -10.18
N LEU A 133 4.56 -10.29 -10.22
CA LEU A 133 4.03 -11.04 -9.09
C LEU A 133 4.93 -12.27 -8.84
N VAL A 134 5.77 -12.19 -7.81
CA VAL A 134 6.81 -13.22 -7.56
C VAL A 134 6.41 -14.21 -6.47
N THR A 135 5.41 -13.87 -5.66
CA THR A 135 4.88 -14.72 -4.58
C THR A 135 3.43 -14.38 -4.28
N ASP A 136 2.68 -15.34 -3.75
CA ASP A 136 1.34 -15.19 -3.21
C ASP A 136 1.33 -14.94 -1.69
N ARG A 137 2.48 -15.02 -1.00
CA ARG A 137 2.55 -14.93 0.46
C ARG A 137 2.88 -13.51 0.93
N CYS A 138 2.33 -13.15 2.09
CA CYS A 138 2.63 -11.91 2.81
C CYS A 138 3.04 -12.25 4.24
N ALA A 139 3.74 -11.33 4.91
CA ALA A 139 3.99 -11.43 6.36
C ALA A 139 2.67 -11.42 7.15
N SER A 140 1.80 -10.45 6.86
CA SER A 140 0.42 -10.38 7.36
C SER A 140 -0.53 -10.05 6.21
N TYR A 141 -1.81 -10.36 6.34
CA TYR A 141 -2.80 -10.13 5.28
C TYR A 141 -3.72 -8.93 5.60
N CYS A 142 -3.71 -7.93 4.70
CA CYS A 142 -4.56 -6.75 4.79
C CYS A 142 -6.01 -7.09 4.41
N ARG A 143 -7.02 -6.73 5.21
CA ARG A 143 -8.44 -6.99 4.89
C ARG A 143 -9.00 -6.17 3.72
N TYR A 144 -8.18 -5.31 3.13
CA TYR A 144 -8.45 -4.53 1.92
C TYR A 144 -7.46 -4.88 0.78
N CYS A 145 -6.91 -6.10 0.78
CA CYS A 145 -5.91 -6.52 -0.20
C CYS A 145 -6.51 -6.58 -1.62
N THR A 146 -6.02 -5.73 -2.51
CA THR A 146 -6.47 -5.65 -3.92
C THR A 146 -6.27 -6.95 -4.70
N ARG A 147 -5.39 -7.82 -4.21
CA ARG A 147 -5.03 -9.10 -4.78
C ARG A 147 -5.55 -10.29 -3.97
N SER A 148 -6.56 -10.11 -3.12
CA SER A 148 -7.12 -11.19 -2.28
C SER A 148 -7.47 -12.46 -3.06
N ARG A 149 -7.85 -12.33 -4.35
CA ARG A 149 -8.11 -13.46 -5.26
C ARG A 149 -6.91 -14.38 -5.55
N VAL A 150 -5.68 -13.84 -5.51
CA VAL A 150 -4.43 -14.55 -5.91
C VAL A 150 -3.41 -14.68 -4.79
N VAL A 151 -3.59 -13.98 -3.66
CA VAL A 151 -2.67 -14.05 -2.52
C VAL A 151 -3.21 -14.96 -1.44
N SER A 152 -2.36 -15.23 -0.44
CA SER A 152 -2.61 -16.04 0.74
C SER A 152 -2.67 -17.55 0.54
N GLY A 153 -2.67 -18.02 -0.71
CA GLY A 153 -2.72 -19.44 -1.05
C GLY A 153 -4.02 -20.10 -0.58
N VAL A 154 -5.05 -19.29 -0.36
CA VAL A 154 -6.45 -19.69 -0.26
C VAL A 154 -7.20 -19.00 -1.39
N GLY A 155 -8.27 -19.62 -1.89
CA GLY A 155 -8.95 -19.20 -3.12
C GLY A 155 -8.65 -20.12 -4.30
N GLU A 156 -9.28 -19.83 -5.44
CA GLU A 156 -9.27 -20.70 -6.62
C GLU A 156 -8.07 -20.46 -7.57
N GLN A 157 -7.43 -19.30 -7.47
CA GLN A 157 -6.38 -18.88 -8.41
C GLN A 157 -4.99 -19.08 -7.79
N GLU A 158 -4.18 -19.96 -8.41
CA GLU A 158 -2.80 -20.19 -8.01
C GLU A 158 -1.84 -19.28 -8.78
N LEU A 159 -0.88 -18.67 -8.08
CA LEU A 159 0.20 -17.93 -8.71
C LEU A 159 1.28 -18.90 -9.19
N HIS A 160 1.52 -18.94 -10.51
CA HIS A 160 2.63 -19.68 -11.09
C HIS A 160 3.97 -19.03 -10.73
N THR A 161 4.92 -19.81 -10.23
CA THR A 161 6.22 -19.29 -9.73
C THR A 161 7.43 -19.69 -10.58
N ASP A 162 7.22 -20.30 -11.75
CA ASP A 162 8.27 -20.42 -12.76
C ASP A 162 8.41 -19.09 -13.51
N PHE A 163 9.56 -18.44 -13.32
CA PHE A 163 9.83 -17.10 -13.80
C PHE A 163 10.43 -17.07 -15.22
N GLU A 164 10.76 -18.21 -15.82
CA GLU A 164 11.45 -18.23 -17.12
C GLU A 164 10.60 -17.66 -18.26
N GLU A 165 9.27 -17.79 -18.22
CA GLU A 165 8.38 -17.12 -19.17
C GLU A 165 8.43 -15.60 -19.03
N ALA A 166 8.40 -15.10 -17.78
CA ALA A 166 8.52 -13.68 -17.49
C ALA A 166 9.88 -13.11 -17.93
N PHE A 167 10.98 -13.83 -17.71
CA PHE A 167 12.30 -13.39 -18.17
C PHE A 167 12.40 -13.36 -19.69
N ARG A 168 11.90 -14.39 -20.39
CA ARG A 168 11.87 -14.40 -21.87
C ARG A 168 11.05 -13.24 -22.42
N TYR A 169 9.91 -12.94 -21.80
CA TYR A 169 9.09 -11.78 -22.16
C TYR A 169 9.90 -10.48 -22.00
N LEU A 170 10.48 -10.27 -20.82
CA LEU A 170 11.30 -9.07 -20.55
C LEU A 170 12.48 -8.92 -21.51
N GLU A 171 13.16 -10.01 -21.89
CA GLU A 171 14.26 -9.95 -22.85
C GLU A 171 13.84 -9.52 -24.25
N GLN A 172 12.60 -9.83 -24.66
CA GLN A 172 12.05 -9.51 -25.97
C GLN A 172 11.43 -8.09 -26.03
N HIS A 173 10.92 -7.61 -24.90
CA HIS A 173 10.17 -6.35 -24.80
C HIS A 173 11.04 -5.19 -24.31
N THR A 174 11.88 -4.68 -25.22
CA THR A 174 12.91 -3.66 -24.91
C THR A 174 12.37 -2.29 -24.51
N GLU A 175 11.08 -2.03 -24.72
CA GLU A 175 10.37 -0.85 -24.22
C GLU A 175 10.22 -0.85 -22.69
N VAL A 176 10.29 -2.02 -22.05
CA VAL A 176 10.14 -2.18 -20.60
C VAL A 176 11.43 -1.77 -19.89
N ARG A 177 11.44 -0.59 -19.27
CA ARG A 177 12.60 -0.05 -18.53
C ARG A 177 12.48 -0.16 -17.02
N ASP A 178 11.28 -0.42 -16.49
CA ASP A 178 10.95 -0.45 -15.06
C ASP A 178 10.21 -1.74 -14.67
N VAL A 179 10.79 -2.49 -13.74
CA VAL A 179 10.20 -3.72 -13.21
C VAL A 179 9.92 -3.57 -11.71
N LEU A 180 8.63 -3.69 -11.36
CA LEU A 180 8.16 -3.68 -9.97
C LEU A 180 7.90 -5.09 -9.46
N LEU A 181 8.72 -5.58 -8.54
CA LEU A 181 8.49 -6.84 -7.82
C LEU A 181 7.38 -6.63 -6.79
N SER A 182 6.39 -7.53 -6.82
CA SER A 182 5.18 -7.49 -6.00
C SER A 182 4.54 -8.89 -5.92
N GLY A 183 3.21 -8.95 -5.80
CA GLY A 183 2.43 -10.17 -5.54
C GLY A 183 1.79 -10.05 -4.16
N GLY A 184 2.16 -10.96 -3.28
CA GLY A 184 2.07 -10.79 -1.84
C GLY A 184 3.15 -9.80 -1.38
N ASP A 185 4.32 -10.30 -0.97
CA ASP A 185 5.44 -9.44 -0.57
C ASP A 185 6.80 -10.08 -0.84
N ALA A 186 7.58 -9.51 -1.77
CA ALA A 186 8.85 -10.10 -2.20
C ALA A 186 9.92 -10.15 -1.08
N LEU A 187 9.81 -9.33 -0.03
CA LEU A 187 10.80 -9.32 1.06
C LEU A 187 10.65 -10.51 2.02
N ILE A 188 9.63 -11.35 1.89
CA ILE A 188 9.55 -12.60 2.67
C ILE A 188 10.54 -13.67 2.18
N PHE A 189 11.07 -13.52 0.97
CA PHE A 189 12.07 -14.44 0.45
C PHE A 189 13.35 -14.42 1.27
N SER A 190 14.10 -15.53 1.22
CA SER A 190 15.48 -15.53 1.71
C SER A 190 16.32 -14.54 0.90
N ASP A 191 17.38 -14.02 1.51
CA ASP A 191 18.30 -13.09 0.84
C ASP A 191 18.85 -13.70 -0.46
N ASP A 192 19.24 -14.98 -0.45
CA ASP A 192 19.73 -15.69 -1.65
C ASP A 192 18.70 -15.77 -2.78
N LYS A 193 17.43 -16.08 -2.47
CA LYS A 193 16.38 -16.15 -3.49
C LYS A 193 16.11 -14.77 -4.09
N LEU A 194 16.06 -13.74 -3.26
CA LEU A 194 15.85 -12.37 -3.70
C LEU A 194 17.05 -11.84 -4.51
N ASP A 195 18.28 -12.14 -4.08
CA ASP A 195 19.52 -11.77 -4.78
C ASP A 195 19.59 -12.38 -6.18
N LYS A 196 19.25 -13.68 -6.31
CA LYS A 196 19.19 -14.36 -7.61
C LYS A 196 18.16 -13.73 -8.56
N LEU A 197 16.97 -13.43 -8.05
CA LEU A 197 15.91 -12.80 -8.83
C LEU A 197 16.31 -11.40 -9.31
N LEU A 198 16.82 -10.55 -8.41
CA LEU A 198 17.28 -9.21 -8.76
C LEU A 198 18.49 -9.25 -9.71
N SER A 199 19.45 -10.15 -9.50
CA SER A 199 20.59 -10.37 -10.39
C SER A 199 20.14 -10.76 -11.80
N ARG A 200 19.14 -11.65 -11.90
CA ARG A 200 18.60 -12.09 -13.19
C ARG A 200 17.92 -10.95 -13.95
N LEU A 201 17.19 -10.08 -13.25
CA LEU A 201 16.60 -8.88 -13.84
C LEU A 201 17.68 -7.88 -14.26
N ARG A 202 18.72 -7.66 -13.44
CA ARG A 202 19.85 -6.78 -13.75
C ARG A 202 20.69 -7.23 -14.94
N ALA A 203 20.65 -8.51 -15.30
CA ALA A 203 21.31 -9.02 -16.49
C ALA A 203 20.64 -8.53 -17.80
N ILE A 204 19.38 -8.10 -17.75
CA ILE A 204 18.63 -7.60 -18.91
C ILE A 204 18.97 -6.12 -19.11
N ARG A 205 19.75 -5.81 -20.14
CA ARG A 205 20.45 -4.52 -20.31
C ARG A 205 19.54 -3.29 -20.41
N HIS A 206 18.34 -3.41 -20.95
CA HIS A 206 17.42 -2.28 -21.15
C HIS A 206 16.57 -1.97 -19.90
N ILE A 207 16.62 -2.81 -18.86
CA ILE A 207 15.95 -2.54 -17.58
C ILE A 207 16.82 -1.57 -16.77
N GLU A 208 16.32 -0.35 -16.60
CA GLU A 208 17.06 0.75 -16.02
C GLU A 208 16.96 0.73 -14.49
N PHE A 209 15.76 0.59 -13.93
CA PHE A 209 15.56 0.55 -12.49
C PHE A 209 14.60 -0.55 -12.06
N LEU A 210 14.88 -1.10 -10.89
CA LEU A 210 14.06 -2.10 -10.23
C LEU A 210 13.32 -1.44 -9.07
N ARG A 211 12.13 -1.94 -8.78
CA ARG A 211 11.32 -1.46 -7.66
C ARG A 211 10.75 -2.63 -6.88
N ILE A 212 10.57 -2.45 -5.58
CA ILE A 212 9.92 -3.44 -4.71
C ILE A 212 8.72 -2.78 -4.03
N GLY A 213 7.53 -3.36 -4.21
CA GLY A 213 6.34 -3.05 -3.42
C GLY A 213 6.32 -3.97 -2.20
N THR A 214 6.30 -3.42 -1.00
CA THR A 214 6.40 -4.22 0.22
C THR A 214 5.73 -3.58 1.42
N ARG A 215 5.12 -4.39 2.27
CA ARG A 215 4.63 -4.00 3.60
C ARG A 215 5.47 -4.63 4.73
N VAL A 216 6.46 -5.46 4.40
CA VAL A 216 7.37 -6.09 5.36
C VAL A 216 8.04 -5.11 6.33
N PRO A 217 8.52 -3.92 5.94
CA PRO A 217 9.10 -3.00 6.93
C PRO A 217 8.12 -2.59 8.05
N ILE A 218 6.81 -2.68 7.80
CA ILE A 218 5.73 -2.35 8.75
C ILE A 218 5.27 -3.60 9.50
N PHE A 219 5.01 -4.69 8.77
CA PHE A 219 4.51 -5.93 9.38
C PHE A 219 5.60 -6.72 10.10
N LEU A 220 6.85 -6.59 9.66
CA LEU A 220 7.97 -7.43 10.06
C LEU A 220 9.28 -6.63 9.96
N PRO A 221 9.45 -5.55 10.73
CA PRO A 221 10.66 -4.72 10.67
C PRO A 221 11.94 -5.51 10.94
N GLN A 222 11.86 -6.61 11.68
CA GLN A 222 12.97 -7.54 11.96
C GLN A 222 13.59 -8.13 10.67
N ARG A 223 12.84 -8.18 9.57
CA ARG A 223 13.36 -8.68 8.29
C ARG A 223 14.40 -7.73 7.66
N ILE A 224 14.41 -6.47 8.07
CA ILE A 224 15.29 -5.42 7.55
C ILE A 224 16.63 -5.43 8.29
N THR A 225 17.41 -6.47 8.01
CA THR A 225 18.73 -6.68 8.62
C THR A 225 19.83 -5.93 7.84
N PRO A 226 21.01 -5.70 8.45
CA PRO A 226 22.16 -5.16 7.73
C PRO A 226 22.54 -5.97 6.49
N GLU A 227 22.43 -7.30 6.55
CA GLU A 227 22.77 -8.22 5.47
C GLU A 227 21.79 -8.08 4.30
N LEU A 228 20.48 -7.97 4.58
CA LEU A 228 19.48 -7.68 3.55
C LEU A 228 19.81 -6.35 2.87
N CYS A 229 20.03 -5.29 3.64
CA CYS A 229 20.34 -3.97 3.10
C CYS A 229 21.62 -3.99 2.23
N ALA A 230 22.67 -4.68 2.67
CA ALA A 230 23.91 -4.83 1.90
C ALA A 230 23.70 -5.62 0.60
N MET A 231 22.82 -6.64 0.60
CA MET A 231 22.45 -7.35 -0.62
C MET A 231 21.67 -6.42 -1.58
N LEU A 232 20.65 -5.72 -1.09
CA LEU A 232 19.83 -4.83 -1.92
C LEU A 232 20.65 -3.70 -2.57
N GLN A 233 21.68 -3.18 -1.89
CA GLN A 233 22.60 -2.16 -2.43
C GLN A 233 23.31 -2.57 -3.72
N LYS A 234 23.58 -3.88 -3.91
CA LYS A 234 24.23 -4.39 -5.12
C LYS A 234 23.39 -4.17 -6.38
N HIS A 235 22.09 -3.97 -6.20
CA HIS A 235 21.09 -3.90 -7.27
C HIS A 235 20.62 -2.48 -7.56
N HIS A 236 21.40 -1.45 -7.20
CA HIS A 236 21.08 -0.06 -7.54
C HIS A 236 21.06 0.22 -9.06
N PRO A 237 20.23 1.16 -9.55
CA PRO A 237 19.24 1.96 -8.81
C PRO A 237 17.98 1.15 -8.45
N LEU A 238 17.75 0.96 -7.14
CA LEU A 238 16.63 0.20 -6.58
C LEU A 238 15.74 1.14 -5.77
N TRP A 239 14.43 1.10 -6.03
CA TRP A 239 13.45 1.88 -5.29
C TRP A 239 12.51 0.98 -4.50
N MET A 240 11.91 1.52 -3.44
CA MET A 240 10.96 0.75 -2.64
C MET A 240 9.72 1.59 -2.34
N SER A 241 8.54 1.00 -2.56
CA SER A 241 7.27 1.56 -2.13
C SER A 241 6.77 0.76 -0.93
N VAL A 242 6.70 1.43 0.23
CA VAL A 242 6.21 0.85 1.48
C VAL A 242 4.72 1.15 1.68
N HIS A 243 4.02 0.29 2.41
CA HIS A 243 2.58 0.45 2.65
C HIS A 243 2.27 0.73 4.13
N VAL A 244 1.87 1.96 4.41
CA VAL A 244 1.54 2.48 5.75
C VAL A 244 0.22 3.21 5.63
N ASN A 245 -0.75 2.92 6.49
CA ASN A 245 -2.06 3.58 6.46
C ASN A 245 -2.35 4.44 7.69
N HIS A 246 -1.76 4.14 8.84
CA HIS A 246 -2.01 4.87 10.08
C HIS A 246 -0.70 5.24 10.80
N PRO A 247 -0.59 6.42 11.45
CA PRO A 247 0.62 6.85 12.17
C PRO A 247 1.13 5.87 13.22
N ARG A 248 0.22 5.11 13.86
CA ARG A 248 0.57 4.08 14.87
C ARG A 248 1.30 2.86 14.29
N GLU A 249 1.26 2.67 12.97
CA GLU A 249 2.07 1.62 12.31
C GLU A 249 3.56 1.96 12.31
N LEU A 250 3.90 3.25 12.46
CA LEU A 250 5.29 3.73 12.52
C LEU A 250 5.80 3.69 13.96
N THR A 251 6.17 2.48 14.40
CA THR A 251 6.83 2.22 15.69
C THR A 251 8.31 2.61 15.65
N SER A 252 8.98 2.54 16.80
CA SER A 252 10.44 2.69 16.87
C SER A 252 11.17 1.66 15.98
N GLU A 253 10.73 0.40 15.99
CA GLU A 253 11.32 -0.67 15.18
C GLU A 253 11.11 -0.45 13.68
N VAL A 254 9.94 0.03 13.29
CA VAL A 254 9.63 0.37 11.89
C VAL A 254 10.46 1.57 11.44
N LYS A 255 10.62 2.59 12.28
CA LYS A 255 11.51 3.73 11.99
C LYS A 255 12.95 3.26 11.75
N ASP A 256 13.49 2.42 12.62
CA ASP A 256 14.85 1.89 12.47
C ASP A 256 15.00 1.06 11.18
N ALA A 257 14.01 0.24 10.84
CA ALA A 257 13.98 -0.54 9.60
C ALA A 257 13.98 0.37 8.36
N LEU A 258 13.09 1.37 8.32
CA LEU A 258 13.01 2.33 7.21
C LEU A 258 14.30 3.16 7.10
N GLU A 259 14.88 3.59 8.22
CA GLU A 259 16.16 4.31 8.22
C GLU A 259 17.32 3.47 7.71
N ARG A 260 17.36 2.17 8.00
CA ARG A 260 18.36 1.23 7.44
C ARG A 260 18.24 1.14 5.91
N LEU A 261 17.02 1.05 5.38
CA LEU A 261 16.78 1.03 3.93
C LEU A 261 17.19 2.35 3.27
N ALA A 262 16.82 3.49 3.88
CA ALA A 262 17.21 4.80 3.38
C ALA A 262 18.73 5.01 3.45
N ASN A 263 19.41 4.56 4.51
CA ASN A 263 20.86 4.59 4.64
C ASN A 263 21.56 3.67 3.63
N ALA A 264 20.87 2.63 3.16
CA ALA A 264 21.33 1.81 2.05
C ALA A 264 21.19 2.49 0.68
N GLY A 265 20.79 3.76 0.64
CA GLY A 265 20.65 4.54 -0.59
C GLY A 265 19.39 4.21 -1.39
N ILE A 266 18.44 3.47 -0.83
CA ILE A 266 17.18 3.10 -1.49
C ILE A 266 16.19 4.24 -1.30
N PRO A 267 15.70 4.90 -2.37
CA PRO A 267 14.64 5.88 -2.25
C PRO A 267 13.32 5.20 -1.84
N LEU A 268 12.69 5.75 -0.80
CA LEU A 268 11.47 5.20 -0.21
C LEU A 268 10.25 6.08 -0.53
N GLY A 269 9.24 5.47 -1.14
CA GLY A 269 7.91 6.04 -1.30
C GLY A 269 6.89 5.33 -0.40
N ASN A 270 5.82 6.01 0.01
CA ASN A 270 4.71 5.38 0.72
C ASN A 270 3.43 5.38 -0.13
N GLN A 271 2.81 4.22 -0.20
CA GLN A 271 1.48 4.02 -0.79
C GLN A 271 0.50 3.76 0.35
N SER A 272 -0.37 4.72 0.63
CA SER A 272 -1.51 4.53 1.52
C SER A 272 -2.76 4.23 0.71
N VAL A 273 -3.72 3.54 1.31
CA VAL A 273 -5.09 3.41 0.82
C VAL A 273 -5.99 4.19 1.76
N LEU A 274 -6.88 5.01 1.21
CA LEU A 274 -7.89 5.76 1.94
C LEU A 274 -8.99 4.79 2.38
N LEU A 275 -9.08 4.57 3.69
CA LEU A 275 -9.91 3.55 4.31
C LEU A 275 -10.80 4.17 5.39
N ALA A 276 -12.09 3.87 5.29
CA ALA A 276 -13.09 4.35 6.22
C ALA A 276 -12.78 3.90 7.66
N ARG A 277 -12.83 4.85 8.61
CA ARG A 277 -12.52 4.65 10.04
C ARG A 277 -11.09 4.16 10.32
N VAL A 278 -10.17 4.33 9.36
CA VAL A 278 -8.75 4.04 9.54
C VAL A 278 -7.95 5.32 9.35
N ASN A 279 -8.07 5.97 8.20
CA ASN A 279 -7.29 7.16 7.87
C ASN A 279 -8.08 8.17 7.03
N ASP A 280 -9.40 8.08 7.03
CA ASP A 280 -10.34 9.01 6.42
C ASP A 280 -10.53 10.30 7.24
N ASP A 281 -9.43 10.77 7.84
CA ASP A 281 -9.35 11.92 8.72
C ASP A 281 -8.10 12.76 8.39
N LEU A 282 -8.28 14.09 8.35
CA LEU A 282 -7.23 15.01 7.93
C LEU A 282 -6.05 15.02 8.91
N GLU A 283 -6.30 15.06 10.21
CA GLU A 283 -5.23 15.14 11.22
C GLU A 283 -4.43 13.83 11.28
N THR A 284 -5.10 12.70 11.11
CA THR A 284 -4.48 11.38 10.95
C THR A 284 -3.53 11.36 9.75
N MET A 285 -3.99 11.81 8.58
CA MET A 285 -3.17 11.86 7.36
C MET A 285 -2.02 12.87 7.45
N LYS A 286 -2.23 14.01 8.11
CA LYS A 286 -1.19 15.01 8.35
C LYS A 286 -0.10 14.48 9.28
N THR A 287 -0.50 13.79 10.34
CA THR A 287 0.42 13.12 11.28
C THR A 287 1.20 12.01 10.58
N LEU A 288 0.51 11.21 9.75
CA LEU A 288 1.14 10.14 8.96
C LEU A 288 2.19 10.72 8.01
N GLY A 289 1.84 11.74 7.23
CA GLY A 289 2.75 12.42 6.31
C GLY A 289 3.99 12.95 7.03
N HIS A 290 3.82 13.55 8.21
CA HIS A 290 4.93 14.02 9.03
C HIS A 290 5.85 12.87 9.48
N LYS A 291 5.30 11.81 10.08
CA LYS A 291 6.11 10.67 10.57
C LYS A 291 6.82 9.93 9.44
N LEU A 292 6.20 9.81 8.27
CA LEU A 292 6.83 9.22 7.07
C LEU A 292 8.08 10.01 6.67
N LEU A 293 7.99 11.35 6.60
CA LEU A 293 9.14 12.18 6.27
C LEU A 293 10.26 12.09 7.31
N MET A 294 9.92 11.98 8.60
CA MET A 294 10.90 11.74 9.66
C MET A 294 11.66 10.41 9.48
N CYS A 295 11.06 9.43 8.77
CA CYS A 295 11.70 8.17 8.38
C CYS A 295 12.38 8.22 7.00
N ARG A 296 12.46 9.39 6.36
CA ARG A 296 12.91 9.59 4.95
C ARG A 296 12.08 8.81 3.93
N VAL A 297 10.79 8.64 4.21
CA VAL A 297 9.81 8.05 3.29
C VAL A 297 8.93 9.16 2.72
N ARG A 298 8.90 9.31 1.41
CA ARG A 298 8.04 10.30 0.75
C ARG A 298 6.62 9.74 0.57
N PRO A 299 5.55 10.37 1.09
CA PRO A 299 4.18 10.06 0.67
C PRO A 299 4.07 10.12 -0.85
N TYR A 300 3.83 8.97 -1.48
CA TYR A 300 3.81 8.84 -2.93
C TYR A 300 2.38 8.87 -3.45
N TYR A 301 1.57 7.89 -3.03
CA TYR A 301 0.17 7.80 -3.40
C TYR A 301 -0.73 7.66 -2.18
N LEU A 302 -1.89 8.33 -2.26
CA LEU A 302 -3.08 7.96 -1.52
C LEU A 302 -4.05 7.33 -2.52
N TYR A 303 -4.26 6.03 -2.43
CA TYR A 303 -5.21 5.32 -3.27
C TYR A 303 -6.63 5.48 -2.73
N GLN A 304 -7.59 5.76 -3.60
CA GLN A 304 -8.97 5.38 -3.31
C GLN A 304 -9.04 3.86 -3.11
N CYS A 305 -9.77 3.39 -2.10
CA CYS A 305 -9.95 1.95 -1.88
C CYS A 305 -10.62 1.30 -3.10
N ASP A 306 -9.94 0.30 -3.67
CA ASP A 306 -10.38 -0.41 -4.87
C ASP A 306 -11.70 -1.16 -4.64
N LEU A 307 -12.41 -1.39 -5.72
CA LEU A 307 -13.71 -2.05 -5.76
C LEU A 307 -13.59 -3.58 -5.61
N ILE A 308 -12.79 -4.07 -4.67
CA ILE A 308 -12.64 -5.52 -4.45
C ILE A 308 -13.80 -6.10 -3.65
N ASN A 309 -14.09 -7.38 -3.89
CA ASN A 309 -15.04 -8.15 -3.09
C ASN A 309 -14.67 -8.12 -1.60
N GLY A 310 -15.64 -7.75 -0.76
CA GLY A 310 -15.50 -7.76 0.70
C GLY A 310 -14.84 -6.51 1.31
N SER A 311 -14.40 -5.52 0.52
CA SER A 311 -13.83 -4.27 1.08
C SER A 311 -14.81 -3.10 1.14
N SER A 312 -16.07 -3.28 0.70
CA SER A 312 -17.05 -2.20 0.57
C SER A 312 -17.25 -1.39 1.85
N HIS A 313 -17.19 -2.03 3.01
CA HIS A 313 -17.29 -1.40 4.32
C HIS A 313 -16.07 -0.53 4.71
N LEU A 314 -14.94 -0.66 3.99
CA LEU A 314 -13.75 0.17 4.13
C LEU A 314 -13.65 1.26 3.06
N ARG A 315 -14.56 1.30 2.07
CA ARG A 315 -14.53 2.31 1.02
C ARG A 315 -15.00 3.68 1.54
N THR A 316 -14.31 4.73 1.13
CA THR A 316 -14.69 6.14 1.35
C THR A 316 -15.29 6.75 0.09
N SER A 317 -15.95 7.90 0.21
CA SER A 317 -16.28 8.71 -0.95
C SER A 317 -15.01 9.35 -1.55
N VAL A 318 -15.01 9.59 -2.87
CA VAL A 318 -13.93 10.32 -3.55
C VAL A 318 -13.81 11.75 -3.01
N ALA A 319 -14.95 12.36 -2.63
CA ALA A 319 -14.98 13.69 -2.02
C ALA A 319 -14.14 13.77 -0.74
N LYS A 320 -14.11 12.70 0.08
CA LYS A 320 -13.27 12.63 1.28
C LYS A 320 -11.77 12.67 0.92
N GLY A 321 -11.36 12.00 -0.14
CA GLY A 321 -9.98 12.06 -0.63
C GLY A 321 -9.59 13.46 -1.11
N ILE A 322 -10.49 14.14 -1.83
CA ILE A 322 -10.30 15.54 -2.26
C ILE A 322 -10.17 16.47 -1.05
N GLU A 323 -11.06 16.34 -0.06
CA GLU A 323 -11.04 17.10 1.19
C GLU A 323 -9.69 16.95 1.92
N ILE A 324 -9.17 15.73 2.01
CA ILE A 324 -7.87 15.45 2.64
C ILE A 324 -6.74 16.12 1.86
N ILE A 325 -6.69 15.99 0.53
CA ILE A 325 -5.62 16.62 -0.26
C ILE A 325 -5.67 18.15 -0.17
N GLU A 326 -6.88 18.74 -0.20
CA GLU A 326 -7.08 20.17 0.03
C GLU A 326 -6.53 20.60 1.40
N GLY A 327 -6.90 19.88 2.46
CA GLY A 327 -6.46 20.17 3.82
C GLY A 327 -4.98 19.91 4.10
N LEU A 328 -4.28 19.17 3.22
CA LEU A 328 -2.83 18.96 3.31
C LEU A 328 -2.06 20.01 2.50
N ARG A 329 -2.48 20.30 1.27
CA ARG A 329 -1.77 21.20 0.36
C ARG A 329 -1.77 22.63 0.91
N GLY A 330 -0.58 23.18 1.15
CA GLY A 330 -0.42 24.52 1.74
C GLY A 330 -0.46 24.55 3.27
N HIS A 331 -1.01 23.51 3.91
CA HIS A 331 -1.11 23.40 5.37
C HIS A 331 -0.03 22.50 6.00
N THR A 332 0.77 21.83 5.17
CA THR A 332 2.01 21.12 5.54
C THR A 332 3.06 21.26 4.43
N THR A 333 4.26 20.70 4.66
CA THR A 333 5.33 20.69 3.67
C THR A 333 4.91 19.96 2.39
N GLY A 334 5.29 20.49 1.22
CA GLY A 334 4.90 19.92 -0.07
C GLY A 334 5.36 18.47 -0.27
N TYR A 335 6.46 18.06 0.39
CA TYR A 335 6.94 16.68 0.38
C TYR A 335 6.00 15.70 1.11
N ALA A 336 5.17 16.18 2.03
CA ALA A 336 4.23 15.36 2.81
C ALA A 336 2.89 15.15 2.10
N VAL A 337 2.66 15.80 0.96
CA VAL A 337 1.37 15.73 0.24
C VAL A 337 1.47 14.66 -0.85
N PRO A 338 0.81 13.49 -0.68
CA PRO A 338 0.79 12.45 -1.71
C PRO A 338 -0.06 12.88 -2.91
N GLN A 339 0.07 12.16 -4.02
CA GLN A 339 -0.92 12.26 -5.10
C GLN A 339 -2.13 11.37 -4.74
N PHE A 340 -3.32 11.94 -4.61
CA PHE A 340 -4.55 11.14 -4.53
C PHE A 340 -4.86 10.58 -5.92
N VAL A 341 -5.08 9.27 -5.99
CA VAL A 341 -5.32 8.54 -7.23
C VAL A 341 -6.47 7.56 -7.09
N ILE A 342 -7.19 7.38 -8.19
CA ILE A 342 -8.12 6.26 -8.38
C ILE A 342 -7.45 5.33 -9.40
N ASP A 343 -7.26 4.05 -9.08
CA ASP A 343 -6.91 3.06 -10.12
C ASP A 343 -8.20 2.79 -10.91
N ALA A 344 -8.27 3.30 -12.14
CA ALA A 344 -9.47 3.26 -12.95
C ALA A 344 -9.90 1.80 -13.18
N PRO A 345 -11.18 1.46 -12.91
CA PRO A 345 -11.69 0.10 -13.09
C PRO A 345 -11.40 -0.47 -14.48
N GLY A 346 -11.19 -1.79 -14.55
CA GLY A 346 -10.88 -2.49 -15.81
C GLY A 346 -9.45 -2.30 -16.30
N GLY A 347 -8.57 -1.68 -15.49
CA GLY A 347 -7.16 -1.50 -15.82
C GLY A 347 -6.84 -0.23 -16.60
N GLY A 348 -7.69 0.80 -16.53
CA GLY A 348 -7.40 2.13 -17.10
C GLY A 348 -6.22 2.84 -16.42
N GLY A 349 -5.81 2.35 -15.24
CA GLY A 349 -4.65 2.83 -14.54
C GLY A 349 -4.91 3.97 -13.55
N LYS A 350 -3.86 4.37 -12.86
CA LYS A 350 -3.87 5.36 -11.78
C LYS A 350 -4.12 6.77 -12.33
N VAL A 351 -5.32 7.29 -12.10
CA VAL A 351 -5.75 8.64 -12.51
C VAL A 351 -5.62 9.59 -11.32
N PRO A 352 -4.84 10.68 -11.43
CA PRO A 352 -4.70 11.67 -10.36
C PRO A 352 -5.97 12.49 -10.18
N ILE A 353 -6.42 12.61 -8.94
CA ILE A 353 -7.55 13.46 -8.54
C ILE A 353 -7.00 14.58 -7.67
N ASN A 354 -7.26 15.83 -8.06
CA ASN A 354 -6.82 17.01 -7.33
C ASN A 354 -8.02 17.88 -6.96
N PRO A 355 -7.91 18.67 -5.88
CA PRO A 355 -8.87 19.72 -5.64
C PRO A 355 -8.89 20.77 -6.77
N GLY A 356 -10.04 21.41 -6.96
CA GLY A 356 -10.23 22.41 -8.01
C GLY A 356 -9.53 23.72 -7.68
N TYR A 357 -8.25 23.84 -8.05
CA TYR A 357 -7.45 25.07 -7.90
C TYR A 357 -7.59 26.03 -9.06
N ILE A 358 -7.85 25.53 -10.28
CA ILE A 358 -8.12 26.34 -11.47
C ILE A 358 -9.58 26.74 -11.46
N LEU A 359 -9.84 28.05 -11.44
CA LEU A 359 -11.19 28.62 -11.43
C LEU A 359 -11.64 29.03 -12.83
N TYR A 360 -10.71 29.50 -13.65
CA TYR A 360 -10.95 29.96 -15.01
C TYR A 360 -9.65 29.89 -15.82
N HIS A 361 -9.78 29.69 -17.12
CA HIS A 361 -8.66 29.68 -18.05
C HIS A 361 -9.14 30.14 -19.44
N ASP A 362 -8.43 31.08 -20.04
CA ASP A 362 -8.57 31.49 -21.43
C ASP A 362 -7.18 31.64 -22.08
N ASN A 363 -7.12 32.23 -23.28
CA ASN A 363 -5.86 32.39 -24.01
C ASN A 363 -4.95 33.51 -23.46
N GLU A 364 -5.44 34.34 -22.55
CA GLU A 364 -4.71 35.48 -21.99
C GLU A 364 -4.23 35.20 -20.57
N LYS A 365 -4.97 34.40 -19.80
CA LYS A 365 -4.69 34.13 -18.40
C LYS A 365 -5.32 32.84 -17.87
N ILE A 366 -4.75 32.40 -16.74
CA ILE A 366 -5.35 31.45 -15.82
C ILE A 366 -5.69 32.14 -14.49
N VAL A 367 -6.88 31.85 -13.96
CA VAL A 367 -7.31 32.30 -12.63
C VAL A 367 -7.29 31.10 -11.70
N ILE A 368 -6.54 31.22 -10.61
CA ILE A 368 -6.35 30.15 -9.63
C ILE A 368 -6.71 30.62 -8.24
N ARG A 369 -7.10 29.68 -7.37
CA ARG A 369 -7.12 29.90 -5.92
C ARG A 369 -5.98 29.18 -5.23
N ASN A 370 -5.48 29.73 -4.13
CA ASN A 370 -4.59 29.02 -3.23
C ASN A 370 -5.36 28.32 -2.09
N TYR A 371 -4.62 27.69 -1.17
CA TYR A 371 -5.15 27.01 0.02
C TYR A 371 -5.86 27.95 1.02
N GLU A 372 -5.55 29.26 1.00
CA GLU A 372 -6.23 30.28 1.82
C GLU A 372 -7.52 30.80 1.15
N GLY A 373 -7.85 30.32 -0.04
CA GLY A 373 -8.96 30.83 -0.85
C GLY A 373 -8.67 32.17 -1.53
N LYS A 374 -7.43 32.68 -1.48
CA LYS A 374 -7.04 33.89 -2.22
C LYS A 374 -6.99 33.58 -3.71
N ILE A 375 -7.52 34.50 -4.51
CA ILE A 375 -7.58 34.38 -5.98
C ILE A 375 -6.40 35.13 -6.58
N PHE A 376 -5.76 34.51 -7.57
CA PHE A 376 -4.65 35.07 -8.32
C PHE A 376 -4.90 34.90 -9.81
N GLU A 377 -4.47 35.87 -10.59
CA GLU A 377 -4.40 35.78 -12.05
C GLU A 377 -2.94 35.58 -12.46
N TYR A 378 -2.70 34.67 -13.39
CA TYR A 378 -1.39 34.44 -13.98
C TYR A 378 -1.50 34.54 -15.50
N PRO A 379 -0.68 35.37 -16.17
CA PRO A 379 -0.80 35.58 -17.61
C PRO A 379 -0.31 34.35 -18.39
N GLU A 380 -1.05 33.97 -19.43
CA GLU A 380 -0.59 33.00 -20.41
C GLU A 380 0.39 33.67 -21.38
N SER A 381 1.49 32.98 -21.70
CA SER A 381 2.53 33.51 -22.60
C SER A 381 2.60 32.68 -23.88
N GLY A 382 1.74 32.99 -24.85
CA GLY A 382 1.75 32.33 -26.15
C GLY A 382 0.52 32.65 -27.00
N GLY A 383 0.70 33.43 -28.06
CA GLY A 383 -0.39 33.80 -28.97
C GLY A 383 -1.07 32.60 -29.62
N GLY A 384 -2.39 32.51 -29.44
CA GLY A 384 -3.33 31.92 -30.39
C GLY A 384 -3.45 30.39 -30.48
N GLN A 385 -2.65 29.60 -29.75
CA GLN A 385 -2.90 28.16 -29.65
C GLN A 385 -3.85 27.89 -28.49
N ILE A 386 -5.13 27.61 -28.83
CA ILE A 386 -6.11 27.09 -27.87
C ILE A 386 -5.59 25.74 -27.39
N VAL A 387 -5.03 25.70 -26.18
CA VAL A 387 -4.82 24.42 -25.49
C VAL A 387 -6.22 23.98 -25.03
N GLN A 388 -6.91 23.22 -25.88
CA GLN A 388 -8.05 22.44 -25.43
C GLN A 388 -7.49 21.41 -24.44
N PHE A 389 -7.76 21.60 -23.15
CA PHE A 389 -7.73 20.48 -22.21
C PHE A 389 -8.56 19.35 -22.83
N ALA A 390 -8.09 18.11 -22.70
CA ALA A 390 -8.66 16.93 -23.35
C ALA A 390 -10.19 17.08 -23.44
N PRO A 391 -10.78 16.99 -24.66
CA PRO A 391 -12.20 17.24 -24.82
C PRO A 391 -12.93 16.44 -23.74
N GLN A 392 -13.81 17.10 -22.98
CA GLN A 392 -14.85 16.39 -22.25
C GLN A 392 -15.61 15.63 -23.33
N ARG A 393 -15.18 14.41 -23.67
CA ARG A 393 -15.99 13.49 -24.45
C ARG A 393 -17.28 13.42 -23.66
N GLU A 394 -18.39 13.76 -24.31
CA GLU A 394 -19.71 13.59 -23.72
C GLU A 394 -19.74 12.18 -23.13
N TYR A 395 -20.03 12.12 -21.83
CA TYR A 395 -20.05 10.88 -21.08
C TYR A 395 -21.20 10.05 -21.66
N HIS A 396 -20.88 9.08 -22.52
CA HIS A 396 -21.87 8.14 -23.05
C HIS A 396 -21.89 6.90 -22.14
N ASP A 397 -23.08 6.53 -21.66
CA ASP A 397 -23.32 5.35 -20.81
C ASP A 397 -22.84 4.02 -21.44
N GLU A 398 -22.51 4.01 -22.73
CA GLU A 398 -22.07 2.83 -23.48
C GLU A 398 -20.73 2.24 -22.99
N TYR A 399 -19.91 2.99 -22.25
CA TYR A 399 -18.61 2.51 -21.73
C TYR A 399 -18.71 1.76 -20.38
N LEU A 400 -19.91 1.59 -19.82
CA LEU A 400 -20.12 0.88 -18.55
C LEU A 400 -20.28 -0.65 -18.70
N TYR A 401 -20.40 -1.16 -19.94
CA TYR A 401 -20.75 -2.56 -20.20
C TYR A 401 -19.87 -3.30 -21.22
N SER A 402 -18.68 -2.78 -21.55
CA SER A 402 -17.71 -3.49 -22.42
C SER A 402 -16.67 -4.26 -21.63
#